data_AF-A0A972UNW5-F1
#
_entry.id   AF-A0A972UNW5-F1
#
_cell.length_a   1.000
_cell.length_b   1.000
_cell.length_c   1.000
_cell.angle_alpha   90.00
_cell.angle_beta   90.00
_cell.angle_gamma   90.00
#
_symmetry.space_group_name_H-M   'P 1'
#
loop_
_entity.id
_entity.type
_entity.pdbx_description
1 polymer ?
#
loop_
_entity_poly.entity_id
_entity_poly.type
_entity_poly.pdbx_seq_one_letter_code
_entity_poly.pdbx_strand_id
1 'polypeptide(L)'
;MNKLLSLYSSRVIRGEWKDYAISYGDGISEFSIFRNSSDRPAFTVIKYPPGSHRRGDYMVCADDRRLKQADSLESVLKVFERNLKLVSP
;
A
#
# COMPACT_ATOMS: atom_id res chain seq x y z
N MET A 1 -10.41 6.69 2.54
CA MET A 1 -10.79 5.42 1.88
C MET A 1 -10.79 5.54 0.36
N ASN A 2 -11.54 6.48 -0.23
CA ASN A 2 -11.73 6.59 -1.69
C ASN A 2 -10.44 6.55 -2.52
N LYS A 3 -9.34 7.17 -2.06
CA LYS A 3 -8.06 7.20 -2.80
C LYS A 3 -7.43 5.82 -3.00
N LEU A 4 -7.52 4.92 -2.01
CA LEU A 4 -6.99 3.55 -2.13
C LEU A 4 -7.80 2.75 -3.15
N LEU A 5 -9.12 2.86 -3.10
CA LEU A 5 -10.01 2.18 -4.05
C LEU A 5 -9.84 2.74 -5.47
N SER A 6 -9.72 4.05 -5.65
CA SER A 6 -9.45 4.64 -6.96
C SER A 6 -8.11 4.19 -7.55
N LEU A 7 -7.05 4.13 -6.72
CA LEU A 7 -5.76 3.60 -7.14
C LEU A 7 -5.88 2.12 -7.52
N TYR A 8 -6.53 1.32 -6.69
CA TYR A 8 -6.78 -0.10 -6.94
C TYR A 8 -7.50 -0.32 -8.28
N SER A 9 -8.62 0.36 -8.50
CA SER A 9 -9.39 0.24 -9.75
C SER A 9 -8.53 0.56 -10.97
N SER A 10 -7.69 1.61 -10.91
CA SER A 10 -6.77 1.95 -12.00
C SER A 10 -5.74 0.84 -12.28
N ARG A 11 -5.24 0.18 -11.24
CA ARG A 11 -4.25 -0.91 -11.34
C ARG A 11 -4.85 -2.22 -11.83
N VAL A 12 -6.09 -2.51 -11.45
CA VAL A 12 -6.86 -3.66 -11.97
C VAL A 12 -7.10 -3.49 -13.47
N ILE A 13 -7.51 -2.30 -13.92
CA ILE A 13 -7.70 -2.01 -15.36
C ILE A 13 -6.40 -2.23 -16.16
N ARG A 14 -5.24 -1.98 -15.54
CA ARG A 14 -3.91 -2.23 -16.13
C ARG A 14 -3.45 -3.69 -16.02
N GLY A 15 -4.21 -4.55 -15.37
CA GLY A 15 -3.86 -5.96 -15.12
C GLY A 15 -2.74 -6.14 -14.09
N GLU A 16 -2.39 -5.11 -13.33
CA GLU A 16 -1.26 -5.16 -12.39
C GLU A 16 -1.64 -5.81 -11.06
N TRP A 17 -2.86 -5.54 -10.58
CA TRP A 17 -3.42 -6.01 -9.31
C TRP A 17 -4.69 -6.82 -9.57
N LYS A 18 -4.99 -7.77 -8.68
CA LYS A 18 -6.09 -8.74 -8.86
C LYS A 18 -7.09 -8.76 -7.72
N ASP A 19 -6.64 -8.54 -6.50
CA ASP A 19 -7.51 -8.56 -5.32
C ASP A 19 -6.99 -7.63 -4.22
N TYR A 20 -7.83 -7.36 -3.23
CA TYR A 20 -7.46 -6.65 -2.02
C TYR A 20 -8.20 -7.19 -0.79
N ALA A 21 -7.59 -6.99 0.37
CA ALA A 21 -8.23 -7.24 1.66
C ALA A 21 -8.11 -6.00 2.55
N ILE A 22 -9.12 -5.77 3.38
CA ILE A 22 -9.11 -4.72 4.40
C ILE A 22 -9.22 -5.40 5.76
N SER A 23 -8.26 -5.11 6.62
CA SER A 23 -8.23 -5.66 7.97
C SER A 23 -8.19 -4.52 9.00
N TYR A 24 -8.86 -4.75 10.12
CA TYR A 24 -8.84 -3.86 11.27
C TYR A 24 -8.47 -4.70 12.49
N GLY A 25 -7.41 -4.32 13.19
CA GLY A 25 -6.89 -5.07 14.33
C GLY A 25 -5.83 -4.25 15.05
N ASP A 26 -5.64 -4.49 16.36
CA ASP A 26 -4.58 -3.86 17.17
C ASP A 26 -4.51 -2.33 17.06
N GLY A 27 -5.66 -1.68 16.85
CA GLY A 27 -5.76 -0.22 16.69
C GLY A 27 -5.26 0.31 15.34
N ILE A 28 -4.88 -0.56 14.42
CA ILE A 28 -4.44 -0.21 13.06
C ILE A 28 -5.48 -0.63 12.02
N SER A 29 -5.37 -0.04 10.83
CA SER A 29 -6.12 -0.46 9.65
C SER A 29 -5.16 -0.78 8.52
N GLU A 30 -5.39 -1.90 7.84
CA GLU A 30 -4.53 -2.38 6.77
C GLU A 30 -5.31 -2.53 5.47
N PHE A 31 -4.69 -2.13 4.36
CA PHE A 31 -5.16 -2.36 3.01
C PHE A 31 -4.11 -3.20 2.28
N SER A 32 -4.42 -4.48 2.11
CA SER A 32 -3.55 -5.48 1.51
C SER A 32 -3.89 -5.66 0.03
N ILE A 33 -2.89 -5.68 -0.83
CA ILE A 33 -3.04 -5.72 -2.30
C ILE A 33 -2.38 -6.98 -2.84
N PHE A 34 -3.11 -7.74 -3.64
CA PHE A 34 -2.64 -9.01 -4.22
C PHE A 34 -2.48 -8.90 -5.73
N ARG A 35 -1.37 -9.44 -6.25
CA ARG A 35 -1.09 -9.50 -7.70
C ARG A 35 -1.41 -10.86 -8.33
N ASN A 36 -1.48 -11.90 -7.51
CA ASN A 36 -1.74 -13.30 -7.87
C ASN A 36 -2.64 -13.92 -6.79
N SER A 37 -3.13 -15.15 -7.02
CA SER A 37 -3.80 -15.97 -6.02
C SER A 37 -2.85 -16.50 -4.93
N SER A 38 -1.75 -15.79 -4.66
CA SER A 38 -0.77 -16.16 -3.63
C SER A 38 -1.28 -15.66 -2.28
N ASP A 39 -1.03 -16.42 -1.20
CA ASP A 39 -1.48 -16.09 0.15
C ASP A 39 -0.78 -14.85 0.76
N ARG A 40 0.19 -14.24 0.04
CA ARG A 40 0.94 -13.07 0.51
C ARG A 40 0.59 -11.80 -0.28
N PRO A 41 0.29 -10.69 0.40
CA PRO A 41 0.05 -9.41 -0.27
C PRO A 41 1.35 -8.88 -0.87
N ALA A 42 1.27 -8.41 -2.12
CA ALA A 42 2.40 -7.75 -2.79
C ALA A 42 2.68 -6.38 -2.17
N PHE A 43 1.64 -5.71 -1.67
CA PHE A 43 1.76 -4.46 -0.93
C PHE A 43 0.76 -4.41 0.21
N THR A 44 1.16 -3.78 1.31
CA THR A 44 0.27 -3.48 2.43
C THR A 44 0.38 -2.00 2.78
N VAL A 45 -0.76 -1.31 2.80
CA VAL A 45 -0.86 0.07 3.28
C VAL A 45 -1.43 0.05 4.68
N ILE A 46 -0.65 0.48 5.66
CA ILE A 46 -1.03 0.51 7.07
C ILE A 46 -1.33 1.94 7.47
N LYS A 47 -2.42 2.11 8.24
CA LYS A 47 -2.76 3.33 8.97
C LYS A 47 -2.71 3.05 10.46
N TYR A 48 -1.85 3.78 11.15
CA TYR A 48 -1.73 3.78 12.60
C TYR A 48 -2.67 4.80 13.26
N PRO A 49 -2.91 4.68 14.58
CA PRO A 49 -3.55 5.74 15.35
C PRO A 49 -2.80 7.07 15.18
N PRO A 50 -3.52 8.21 15.09
CA PRO A 50 -2.89 9.51 14.94
C PRO A 50 -1.85 9.80 16.02
N GLY A 51 -0.65 10.23 15.63
CA GLY A 51 0.42 10.60 16.56
C GLY A 51 1.10 9.44 17.27
N SER A 52 0.80 8.18 16.88
CA SER A 52 1.43 7.01 17.48
C SER A 52 2.86 6.77 16.97
N HIS A 53 3.23 7.34 15.82
CA HIS A 53 4.51 7.08 15.17
C HIS A 53 5.25 8.37 14.81
N ARG A 54 6.51 8.47 15.24
CA ARG A 54 7.39 9.63 14.97
C ARG A 54 7.69 9.88 13.48
N ARG A 55 7.54 8.87 12.63
CA ARG A 55 7.79 8.94 11.18
C ARG A 55 6.49 9.05 10.34
N GLY A 56 5.37 9.24 11.03
CA GLY A 56 4.04 9.42 10.46
C GLY A 56 3.17 8.18 10.52
N ASP A 57 1.86 8.43 10.45
CA ASP A 57 0.81 7.46 10.76
C ASP A 57 0.43 6.57 9.57
N TYR A 58 1.01 6.78 8.39
CA TYR A 58 0.79 5.95 7.21
C TYR A 58 2.08 5.27 6.78
N MET A 59 1.98 4.00 6.39
CA MET A 59 3.12 3.21 5.93
C MET A 59 2.74 2.33 4.74
N VAL A 60 3.66 2.14 3.80
CA VAL A 60 3.53 1.15 2.72
C VAL A 60 4.68 0.17 2.82
N CYS A 61 4.33 -1.11 2.80
CA CYS A 61 5.25 -2.24 2.71
C CYS A 61 5.07 -2.99 1.38
N ALA A 62 6.12 -3.64 0.92
CA ALA A 62 6.07 -4.67 -0.11
C ALA A 62 6.75 -5.91 0.44
N ASP A 63 6.02 -7.02 0.53
CA ASP A 63 6.42 -8.18 1.33
C ASP A 63 6.87 -7.73 2.73
N ASP A 64 8.06 -8.15 3.17
CA ASP A 64 8.63 -7.80 4.48
C ASP A 64 9.39 -6.45 4.47
N ARG A 65 9.40 -5.72 3.35
CA ARG A 65 10.18 -4.48 3.21
C ARG A 65 9.31 -3.23 3.31
N ARG A 66 9.63 -2.36 4.26
CA ARG A 66 9.08 -1.00 4.33
C ARG A 66 9.55 -0.16 3.13
N LEU A 67 8.62 0.30 2.31
CA LEU A 67 8.91 1.18 1.17
C LEU A 67 8.86 2.66 1.55
N LYS A 68 7.85 3.06 2.32
CA LYS A 68 7.67 4.47 2.73
C LYS A 68 6.83 4.59 3.99
N GLN A 69 7.09 5.63 4.77
CA GLN A 69 6.27 6.06 5.90
C GLN A 69 6.14 7.59 5.87
N ALA A 70 4.95 8.13 6.13
CA ALA A 70 4.67 9.56 6.13
C ALA A 70 3.39 9.90 6.91
N ASP A 71 3.16 11.19 7.16
CA ASP A 71 2.00 11.68 7.92
C ASP A 71 0.69 11.65 7.13
N SER A 72 0.74 11.44 5.81
CA SER A 72 -0.45 11.41 4.96
C SER A 72 -0.49 10.22 4.01
N LEU A 73 -1.71 9.75 3.74
CA LEU A 73 -1.98 8.67 2.80
C LEU A 73 -1.44 9.01 1.41
N GLU A 74 -1.66 10.24 0.93
CA GLU A 74 -1.20 10.71 -0.37
C GLU A 74 0.32 10.61 -0.49
N SER A 75 1.03 10.98 0.58
CA SER A 75 2.49 10.95 0.58
C SER A 75 3.00 9.53 0.43
N VAL A 76 2.40 8.54 1.10
CA VAL A 76 2.83 7.16 0.96
C VAL A 76 2.41 6.54 -0.38
N LEU A 77 1.24 6.90 -0.94
CA LEU A 77 0.77 6.37 -2.22
C LEU A 77 1.63 6.77 -3.42
N LYS A 78 2.43 7.85 -3.32
CA LYS A 78 3.42 8.23 -4.34
C LYS A 78 4.43 7.12 -4.68
N VAL A 79 4.60 6.11 -3.83
CA VAL A 79 5.44 4.94 -4.16
C VAL A 79 4.95 4.20 -5.39
N PHE A 80 3.64 4.24 -5.67
CA PHE A 80 3.04 3.57 -6.83
C PHE A 80 3.12 4.43 -8.10
N GLU A 81 3.23 5.76 -7.97
CA GLU A 81 3.35 6.68 -9.10
C GLU A 81 4.72 6.60 -9.78
N ARG A 82 5.75 6.17 -9.03
CA ARG A 82 7.06 5.92 -9.61
C ARG A 82 7.02 4.65 -10.45
N ASN A 83 6.99 4.83 -11.77
CA ASN A 83 7.50 3.82 -12.71
C ASN A 83 8.92 3.46 -12.26
N LEU A 84 9.08 2.36 -11.54
CA LEU A 84 10.33 1.64 -11.48
C LEU A 84 10.60 1.14 -12.89
N LYS A 85 11.21 1.99 -13.73
CA LYS A 85 11.96 1.48 -14.87
C LYS A 85 13.02 0.58 -14.24
N LEU A 86 12.85 -0.74 -14.39
CA LEU A 86 13.93 -1.69 -14.27
C LEU A 86 15.01 -1.18 -15.24
N VAL A 87 16.04 -0.53 -14.71
CA VAL A 87 17.31 -0.42 -15.41
C VAL A 87 17.91 -1.81 -15.32
N SER A 88 17.62 -2.61 -16.34
CA SER A 88 18.41 -3.81 -16.62
C SER A 88 19.76 -3.33 -17.17
N PRO A 89 20.90 -3.84 -16.64
CA PRO A 89 22.22 -3.58 -17.21
C PRO A 89 22.37 -4.18 -18.61
#